data_AF-A0A956CYS4-F1
#
_entry.id   AF-A0A956CYS4-F1
#
_cell.length_a   1.000
_cell.length_b   1.000
_cell.length_c   1.000
_cell.angle_alpha   90.00
_cell.angle_beta   90.00
_cell.angle_gamma   90.00
#
_symmetry.space_group_name_H-M   'P 1'
#
loop_
_entity.id
_entity.type
_entity.pdbx_description
1 polymer ?
#
loop_
_entity_poly.entity_id
_entity_poly.type
_entity_poly.pdbx_seq_one_letter_code
_entity_poly.pdbx_strand_id
1 'polypeptide(L)'
;MAGSKKETRRGSPEAIAKRRAARALNRLFSESGAVEQIDARTLRRKQRLLGELKDGRKGEALKALEVLGHATELLTMGETLRSLRRLKPKLPPTPGLDAGNTGVIGEVQKLYGFDPRAWQLLGVKVDDTKAEAPAAREKKAEKVAKRPARRKKKATR
;
A
#
# COMPACT_ATOMS: atom_id res chain seq x y z
N MET A 1 5.76 44.68 42.16
CA MET A 1 6.00 43.23 42.02
C MET A 1 5.86 42.84 40.55
N ALA A 2 6.96 42.90 39.78
CA ALA A 2 6.96 42.55 38.36
C ALA A 2 7.24 41.05 38.22
N GLY A 3 6.28 40.30 37.67
CA GLY A 3 6.39 38.85 37.48
C GLY A 3 7.40 38.51 36.40
N SER A 4 8.53 37.93 36.80
CA SER A 4 9.52 37.33 35.91
C SER A 4 8.84 36.25 35.03
N LYS A 5 8.82 36.48 33.72
CA LYS A 5 8.37 35.49 32.73
C LYS A 5 9.22 34.23 32.89
N LYS A 6 8.59 33.15 33.34
CA LYS A 6 9.18 31.81 33.37
C LYS A 6 9.69 31.46 31.97
N GLU A 7 11.02 31.37 31.81
CA GLU A 7 11.65 30.79 30.64
C GLU A 7 11.10 29.38 30.45
N THR A 8 10.27 29.21 29.42
CA THR A 8 9.82 27.89 29.03
C THR A 8 11.05 27.07 28.67
N ARG A 9 11.19 25.87 29.25
CA ARG A 9 12.18 24.81 28.93
C ARG A 9 12.12 24.31 27.46
N ARG A 10 11.60 25.12 26.53
CA ARG A 10 11.73 24.93 25.09
C ARG A 10 13.09 25.53 24.76
N GLY A 11 14.09 24.66 24.54
CA GLY A 11 15.50 25.03 24.45
C GLY A 11 15.79 26.23 23.55
N SER A 12 16.98 26.83 23.77
CA SER A 12 17.46 28.05 23.12
C SER A 12 17.04 28.18 21.65
N PRO A 13 16.65 29.38 21.16
CA PRO A 13 16.22 29.60 19.78
C PRO A 13 17.21 29.06 18.74
N GLU A 14 18.51 29.11 19.03
CA GLU A 14 19.54 28.50 18.18
C GLU A 14 19.43 26.97 18.10
N ALA A 15 19.13 26.30 19.20
CA ALA A 15 18.96 24.85 19.23
C ALA A 15 17.73 24.43 18.39
N ILE A 16 16.68 25.25 18.38
CA ILE A 16 15.51 25.03 17.52
C ILE A 16 15.87 25.24 16.05
N ALA A 17 16.62 26.30 15.73
CA ALA A 17 17.09 26.58 14.37
C ALA A 17 17.98 25.45 13.84
N LYS A 18 18.94 24.97 14.64
CA LYS A 18 19.80 23.82 14.31
C LYS A 18 18.98 22.54 14.05
N ARG A 19 17.98 22.26 14.89
CA ARG A 19 17.06 21.13 14.67
C ARG A 19 16.21 21.28 13.41
N ARG A 20 15.74 22.50 13.10
CA ARG A 20 14.98 22.76 11.87
C ARG A 20 15.86 22.59 10.63
N ALA A 21 17.07 23.15 10.64
CA ALA A 21 18.05 23.03 9.55
C ALA A 21 18.44 21.57 9.31
N ALA A 22 18.75 20.80 10.36
CA ALA A 22 19.06 19.38 10.24
C ALA A 22 17.89 18.56 9.67
N ARG A 23 16.65 18.87 10.07
CA ARG A 23 15.45 18.22 9.50
C ARG A 23 15.23 18.58 8.04
N ALA A 24 15.44 19.85 7.67
CA ALA A 24 15.31 20.30 6.29
C ALA A 24 16.39 19.68 5.39
N LEU A 25 17.63 19.62 5.87
CA LEU A 25 18.74 18.95 5.20
C LEU A 25 18.46 17.45 5.01
N ASN A 26 18.08 16.75 6.08
CA ASN A 26 17.75 15.33 6.00
C ASN A 26 16.57 15.08 5.05
N ARG A 27 15.61 16.01 4.97
CA ARG A 27 14.52 15.93 4.01
C ARG A 27 15.01 16.07 2.57
N LEU A 28 15.84 17.06 2.27
CA LEU A 28 16.43 17.26 0.94
C LEU A 28 17.24 16.04 0.46
N PHE A 29 18.04 15.45 1.35
CA PHE A 29 18.87 14.29 0.98
C PHE A 29 18.13 12.96 1.03
N SER A 30 17.07 12.83 1.83
CA SER A 30 16.18 11.67 1.82
C SER A 30 15.20 11.68 0.65
N GLU A 31 14.91 12.83 0.03
CA GLU A 31 14.00 12.98 -1.13
C GLU A 31 14.72 12.82 -2.49
N SER A 32 16.02 12.45 -2.50
CA SER A 32 16.81 12.15 -3.73
C SER A 32 16.39 10.88 -4.49
N GLY A 33 15.26 10.29 -4.12
CA GLY A 33 14.43 9.50 -5.02
C GLY A 33 13.01 9.98 -4.84
N ALA A 34 12.45 10.63 -5.86
CA ALA A 34 11.07 11.08 -5.90
C ALA A 34 10.11 9.88 -5.79
N VAL A 35 9.94 9.38 -4.58
CA VAL A 35 8.70 8.71 -4.20
C VAL A 35 7.72 9.87 -4.15
N GLU A 36 6.81 9.93 -5.13
CA GLU A 36 5.61 10.76 -5.03
C GLU A 36 5.12 10.71 -3.58
N GLN A 37 4.62 11.80 -3.01
CA GLN A 37 4.06 11.78 -1.66
C GLN A 37 2.84 10.83 -1.63
N ILE A 38 3.11 9.53 -1.54
CA ILE A 38 2.13 8.49 -1.43
C ILE A 38 1.47 8.74 -0.08
N ASP A 39 0.14 8.89 -0.10
CA ASP A 39 -0.67 9.05 1.11
C ASP A 39 -0.21 8.02 2.17
N ALA A 40 -0.06 8.46 3.42
CA ALA A 40 0.36 7.61 4.53
C ALA A 40 -0.50 6.33 4.65
N ARG A 41 -1.77 6.40 4.22
CA ARG A 41 -2.65 5.23 4.13
C ARG A 41 -2.20 4.25 3.05
N THR A 42 -1.85 4.75 1.87
CA THR A 42 -1.36 3.95 0.75
C THR A 42 0.01 3.35 1.07
N LEU A 43 0.89 4.07 1.76
CA LEU A 43 2.16 3.53 2.27
C LEU A 43 1.93 2.37 3.26
N ARG A 44 1.00 2.52 4.21
CA ARG A 44 0.64 1.44 5.14
C ARG A 44 0.05 0.23 4.42
N ARG A 45 -0.83 0.45 3.43
CA ARG A 45 -1.39 -0.61 2.60
C ARG A 45 -0.29 -1.35 1.85
N LYS A 46 0.61 -0.61 1.20
CA LYS A 46 1.77 -1.13 0.48
C LYS A 46 2.65 -1.99 1.39
N GLN A 47 3.01 -1.49 2.56
CA GLN A 47 3.79 -2.25 3.55
C GLN A 47 3.08 -3.53 3.99
N ARG A 48 1.77 -3.47 4.24
CA ARG A 48 0.97 -4.65 4.60
C ARG A 48 0.99 -5.70 3.48
N LEU A 49 0.74 -5.30 2.23
CA LEU A 49 0.73 -6.22 1.08
C LEU A 49 2.11 -6.85 0.86
N LEU A 50 3.20 -6.08 1.02
CA LEU A 50 4.56 -6.62 0.93
C LEU A 50 4.84 -7.63 2.06
N GLY A 51 4.36 -7.36 3.28
CA GLY A 51 4.45 -8.29 4.41
C GLY A 51 3.67 -9.57 4.17
N GLU A 52 2.44 -9.46 3.67
CA GLU A 52 1.58 -10.60 3.34
C GLU A 52 2.19 -11.46 2.21
N LEU A 53 2.76 -10.85 1.17
CA LEU A 53 3.48 -11.59 0.11
C LEU A 53 4.71 -12.31 0.63
N LYS A 54 5.45 -11.70 1.55
CA LYS A 54 6.69 -12.26 2.08
C LYS A 54 6.41 -13.40 3.07
N ASP A 55 5.62 -13.12 4.09
CA ASP A 55 5.47 -14.02 5.24
C ASP A 55 4.25 -14.94 5.10
N GLY A 56 3.37 -14.64 4.14
CA GLY A 56 2.09 -15.31 3.96
C GLY A 56 1.02 -14.77 4.91
N ARG A 57 -0.16 -15.39 4.89
CA ARG A 57 -1.25 -15.04 5.81
C ARG A 57 -1.27 -16.05 6.96
N LYS A 58 -1.06 -15.57 8.18
CA LYS A 58 -0.95 -16.42 9.39
C LYS A 58 0.12 -17.52 9.27
N GLY A 59 1.19 -17.25 8.51
CA GLY A 59 2.30 -18.19 8.30
C GLY A 59 2.14 -19.14 7.11
N GLU A 60 0.93 -19.26 6.55
CA GLU A 60 0.62 -20.06 5.37
C GLU A 60 0.87 -19.27 4.07
N ALA A 61 1.28 -19.97 3.01
CA ALA A 61 1.43 -19.37 1.69
C ALA A 61 0.10 -18.78 1.20
N LEU A 62 0.16 -17.64 0.52
CA LEU A 62 -1.03 -17.00 -0.03
C LEU A 62 -1.64 -17.85 -1.14
N LYS A 63 -2.95 -17.76 -1.31
CA LYS A 63 -3.63 -18.40 -2.45
C LYS A 63 -3.20 -17.72 -3.76
N ALA A 64 -3.26 -18.45 -4.87
CA ALA A 64 -2.88 -17.91 -6.19
C ALA A 64 -3.62 -16.61 -6.54
N LEU A 65 -4.93 -16.55 -6.29
CA LEU A 65 -5.72 -15.32 -6.49
C LEU A 65 -5.29 -14.16 -5.59
N GLU A 66 -4.92 -14.44 -4.34
CA GLU A 66 -4.45 -13.41 -3.41
C GLU A 66 -3.08 -12.87 -3.84
N VAL A 67 -2.17 -13.74 -4.27
CA VAL A 67 -0.87 -13.35 -4.83
C VAL A 67 -1.06 -12.43 -6.04
N LEU A 68 -1.91 -12.83 -7.00
CA LEU A 68 -2.18 -12.03 -8.20
C LEU A 68 -2.79 -10.67 -7.87
N GLY A 69 -3.74 -10.64 -6.95
CA GLY A 69 -4.36 -9.39 -6.47
C GLY A 69 -3.34 -8.47 -5.79
N HIS A 70 -2.55 -8.99 -4.85
CA HIS A 70 -1.55 -8.20 -4.13
C HIS A 70 -0.44 -7.71 -5.07
N ALA A 71 0.02 -8.55 -5.98
CA ALA A 71 1.03 -8.18 -6.97
C ALA A 71 0.52 -7.11 -7.94
N THR A 72 -0.71 -7.24 -8.45
CA THR A 72 -1.34 -6.22 -9.32
C THR A 72 -1.47 -4.88 -8.59
N GLU A 73 -1.92 -4.90 -7.32
CA GLU A 73 -1.98 -3.68 -6.50
C GLU A 73 -0.61 -3.05 -6.25
N LEU A 74 0.43 -3.85 -6.02
CA LEU A 74 1.77 -3.32 -5.78
C LEU A 74 2.38 -2.74 -7.06
N LEU A 75 2.21 -3.43 -8.20
CA LEU A 75 2.66 -2.94 -9.51
C LEU A 75 1.98 -1.62 -9.89
N THR A 76 0.68 -1.49 -9.62
CA THR A 76 -0.06 -0.22 -9.82
C THR A 76 0.38 0.89 -8.85
N MET A 77 0.89 0.55 -7.66
CA MET A 77 1.52 1.49 -6.72
C MET A 77 3.00 1.81 -7.05
N GLY A 78 3.48 1.42 -8.24
CA GLY A 78 4.83 1.69 -8.71
C GLY A 78 5.92 0.76 -8.17
N GLU A 79 5.55 -0.35 -7.52
CA GLU A 79 6.53 -1.41 -7.26
C GLU A 79 6.98 -2.09 -8.55
N THR A 80 8.18 -2.66 -8.53
CA THR A 80 8.74 -3.36 -9.68
C THR A 80 8.67 -4.86 -9.47
N LEU A 81 8.54 -5.65 -10.54
CA LEU A 81 8.65 -7.11 -10.42
C LEU A 81 9.97 -7.55 -9.77
N ARG A 82 11.05 -6.79 -9.99
CA ARG A 82 12.37 -7.07 -9.40
C ARG A 82 12.35 -6.91 -7.87
N SER A 83 11.71 -5.86 -7.35
CA SER A 83 11.56 -5.69 -5.89
C SER A 83 10.68 -6.78 -5.29
N LEU A 84 9.57 -7.14 -5.95
CA LEU A 84 8.69 -8.22 -5.51
C LEU A 84 9.41 -9.58 -5.47
N ARG A 85 10.19 -9.92 -6.50
CA ARG A 85 10.99 -11.16 -6.53
C ARG A 85 12.07 -11.18 -5.44
N ARG A 86 12.71 -10.03 -5.16
CA ARG A 86 13.74 -9.92 -4.11
C ARG A 86 13.20 -10.21 -2.71
N LEU A 87 11.90 -10.01 -2.48
CA LEU A 87 11.24 -10.34 -1.22
C LEU A 87 11.13 -11.85 -0.96
N LYS A 88 11.36 -12.70 -1.98
CA LYS A 88 11.17 -14.16 -1.92
C LYS A 88 9.78 -14.51 -1.37
N PRO A 89 8.70 -14.14 -2.09
CA PRO A 89 7.35 -14.34 -1.60
C PRO A 89 7.04 -15.82 -1.35
N LYS A 90 6.23 -16.10 -0.33
CA LYS A 90 5.70 -17.44 -0.10
C LYS A 90 4.56 -17.70 -1.08
N LEU A 91 4.91 -18.33 -2.19
CA LEU A 91 4.01 -18.64 -3.28
C LEU A 91 3.40 -20.04 -3.11
N PRO A 92 2.17 -20.26 -3.59
CA PRO A 92 1.61 -21.60 -3.70
C PRO A 92 2.39 -22.41 -4.74
N PRO A 93 2.34 -23.76 -4.68
CA PRO A 93 2.97 -24.61 -5.68
C PRO A 93 2.41 -24.28 -7.07
N THR A 94 3.31 -24.11 -8.04
CA THR A 94 2.93 -23.86 -9.43
C THR A 94 2.39 -25.16 -10.04
N PRO A 95 1.13 -25.20 -10.50
CA PRO A 95 0.61 -26.37 -11.21
C PRO A 95 1.33 -26.54 -12.56
N GLY A 96 1.40 -27.77 -13.05
CA GLY A 96 1.87 -28.03 -14.41
C GLY A 96 0.99 -27.28 -15.43
N LEU A 97 1.63 -26.64 -16.41
CA LEU A 97 0.95 -25.96 -17.51
C LEU A 97 0.49 -27.00 -18.53
N ASP A 98 -0.68 -27.58 -18.33
CA ASP A 98 -1.38 -28.43 -19.30
C ASP A 98 -2.48 -27.62 -20.05
N ALA A 99 -3.06 -28.23 -21.09
CA ALA A 99 -4.09 -27.59 -21.91
C ALA A 99 -5.38 -27.26 -21.10
N GLY A 100 -5.66 -27.99 -20.02
CA GLY A 100 -6.81 -27.71 -19.15
C GLY A 100 -6.58 -26.48 -18.26
N ASN A 101 -5.41 -26.39 -17.63
CA ASN A 101 -5.06 -25.31 -16.71
C ASN A 101 -4.86 -23.98 -17.44
N THR A 102 -4.37 -23.99 -18.67
CA THR A 102 -4.25 -22.78 -19.51
C THR A 102 -5.61 -22.16 -19.84
N GLY A 103 -6.65 -22.97 -20.04
CA GLY A 103 -8.04 -22.49 -20.20
C GLY A 103 -8.52 -21.73 -18.96
N VAL A 104 -8.34 -22.33 -17.77
CA VAL A 104 -8.72 -21.70 -16.49
C VAL A 104 -7.95 -20.39 -16.26
N ILE A 105 -6.65 -20.35 -16.56
CA ILE A 105 -5.84 -19.12 -16.46
C ILE A 105 -6.40 -18.03 -17.37
N GLY A 106 -6.76 -18.37 -18.62
CA GLY A 106 -7.35 -17.43 -19.56
C GLY A 106 -8.72 -16.90 -19.11
N GLU A 107 -9.57 -17.75 -18.54
CA GLU A 107 -10.86 -17.34 -17.96
C GLU A 107 -10.66 -16.40 -16.76
N VAL A 108 -9.76 -16.74 -15.84
CA VAL A 108 -9.43 -15.89 -14.68
C VAL A 108 -8.88 -14.54 -15.14
N GLN A 109 -8.00 -14.52 -16.15
CA GLN A 109 -7.47 -13.27 -16.69
C GLN A 109 -8.59 -12.40 -17.27
N LYS A 110 -9.53 -12.97 -18.02
CA LYS A 110 -10.69 -12.24 -18.57
C LYS A 110 -11.62 -11.71 -17.47
N LEU A 111 -11.86 -12.49 -16.41
CA LEU A 111 -12.79 -12.13 -15.35
C LEU A 111 -12.24 -11.06 -14.40
N TYR A 112 -10.95 -11.14 -14.04
CA TYR A 112 -10.36 -10.29 -13.01
C TYR A 112 -9.48 -9.18 -13.57
N GLY A 113 -8.94 -9.32 -14.78
CA GLY A 113 -8.08 -8.31 -15.41
C GLY A 113 -6.80 -8.03 -14.61
N PHE A 114 -6.15 -9.07 -14.09
CA PHE A 114 -4.88 -8.91 -13.37
C PHE A 114 -3.77 -8.38 -14.29
N ASP A 115 -2.76 -7.74 -13.70
CA ASP A 115 -1.59 -7.30 -14.47
C ASP A 115 -0.87 -8.56 -15.04
N PRO A 116 -0.65 -8.66 -16.36
CA PRO A 116 0.07 -9.78 -16.97
C PRO A 116 1.43 -10.09 -16.31
N ARG A 117 2.08 -9.06 -15.78
CA ARG A 117 3.36 -9.15 -15.06
C ARG A 117 3.21 -9.91 -13.74
N ALA A 118 2.07 -9.82 -13.07
CA ALA A 118 1.82 -10.51 -11.81
C ALA A 118 1.84 -12.04 -11.97
N TRP A 119 1.40 -12.56 -13.12
CA TRP A 119 1.44 -14.00 -13.42
C TRP A 119 2.88 -14.56 -13.46
N GLN A 120 3.85 -13.72 -13.80
CA GLN A 120 5.26 -14.11 -13.78
C GLN A 120 5.80 -14.40 -12.37
N LEU A 121 5.10 -13.98 -11.31
CA LEU A 121 5.44 -14.41 -9.94
C LEU A 121 5.05 -15.86 -9.71
N LEU A 122 3.95 -16.33 -10.30
CA LEU A 122 3.50 -17.72 -10.21
C LEU A 122 4.21 -18.64 -11.22
N GLY A 123 5.12 -18.11 -12.04
CA GLY A 123 5.82 -18.86 -13.09
C GLY A 123 5.00 -19.05 -14.37
N VAL A 124 3.87 -18.35 -14.51
CA VAL A 124 3.01 -18.41 -15.70
C VAL A 124 3.34 -17.23 -16.61
N LYS A 125 3.57 -17.50 -17.90
CA LYS A 125 3.59 -16.48 -18.94
C LYS A 125 2.21 -16.43 -19.57
N VAL A 126 1.45 -15.39 -19.27
CA VAL A 126 0.26 -15.06 -20.03
C VAL A 126 0.75 -14.15 -21.15
N ASP A 127 0.84 -14.67 -22.36
CA ASP A 127 1.10 -13.83 -23.53
C ASP A 127 0.02 -12.75 -23.58
N ASP A 128 0.43 -11.52 -23.91
CA ASP A 128 -0.40 -10.31 -23.87
C ASP A 128 -1.62 -10.46 -24.79
N THR A 129 -2.66 -11.19 -24.37
CA THR A 129 -3.98 -11.07 -24.93
C THR A 129 -4.51 -9.73 -24.45
N LYS A 130 -4.09 -8.68 -25.16
CA LYS A 130 -4.64 -7.33 -25.19
C LYS A 130 -4.96 -6.79 -23.79
N ALA A 131 -3.96 -6.13 -23.21
CA ALA A 131 -4.10 -5.31 -22.01
C ALA A 131 -5.15 -4.19 -22.20
N GLU A 132 -6.43 -4.54 -22.15
CA GLU A 132 -7.46 -3.62 -21.70
C GLU A 132 -7.35 -3.59 -20.17
N ALA A 133 -6.61 -2.60 -19.68
CA ALA A 133 -6.65 -2.21 -18.29
C ALA A 133 -8.13 -2.05 -17.87
N PRO A 134 -8.62 -2.78 -16.85
CA PRO A 134 -9.97 -2.54 -16.39
C PRO A 134 -10.02 -1.12 -15.82
N ALA A 135 -10.82 -0.29 -16.48
CA ALA A 135 -11.18 1.05 -16.06
C ALA A 135 -11.46 1.09 -14.57
N ALA A 136 -10.92 2.12 -13.92
CA ALA A 136 -11.12 2.44 -12.52
C ALA A 136 -12.57 2.14 -12.09
N ARG A 137 -12.74 1.11 -11.25
CA ARG A 137 -14.01 0.92 -10.53
C ARG A 137 -14.19 2.11 -9.59
N GLU A 138 -14.92 3.11 -10.07
CA GLU A 138 -15.47 4.19 -9.28
C GLU A 138 -16.17 3.59 -8.06
N LYS A 139 -15.65 3.90 -6.88
CA LYS A 139 -16.32 3.57 -5.63
C LYS A 139 -17.59 4.42 -5.57
N LYS A 140 -18.75 3.78 -5.78
CA LYS A 140 -20.03 4.36 -5.37
C LYS A 140 -19.97 4.62 -3.87
N ALA A 141 -19.82 5.90 -3.52
CA ALA A 141 -19.90 6.37 -2.15
C ALA A 141 -21.37 6.26 -1.70
N GLU A 142 -21.69 5.20 -0.97
CA GLU A 142 -22.94 5.09 -0.25
C GLU A 142 -22.94 6.14 0.88
N LYS A 143 -23.70 7.21 0.67
CA LYS A 143 -23.98 8.25 1.66
C LYS A 143 -24.74 7.65 2.84
N VAL A 144 -24.04 7.25 3.89
CA VAL A 144 -24.67 7.04 5.20
C VAL A 144 -24.96 8.42 5.81
N ALA A 145 -26.26 8.71 5.89
CA ALA A 145 -26.80 9.98 6.32
C ALA A 145 -26.43 10.33 7.78
N LYS A 146 -26.04 11.59 7.98
CA LYS A 146 -25.88 12.22 9.30
C LYS A 146 -27.19 12.14 10.09
N ARG A 147 -27.17 11.58 11.31
CA ARG A 147 -28.17 11.89 12.35
C ARG A 147 -27.55 12.85 13.38
N PRO A 148 -28.24 13.94 13.75
CA PRO A 148 -27.65 15.00 14.56
C PRO A 148 -27.66 14.70 16.07
N ALA A 149 -26.74 15.39 16.73
CA ALA A 149 -26.41 15.36 18.14
C ALA A 149 -27.59 15.60 19.09
N ARG A 150 -27.58 14.92 20.24
CA ARG A 150 -28.39 15.31 21.41
C ARG A 150 -27.48 15.54 22.62
N ARG A 151 -27.18 16.83 22.86
CA ARG A 151 -26.61 17.36 24.10
C ARG A 151 -27.52 16.96 25.27
N LYS A 152 -26.96 16.38 26.34
CA LYS A 152 -27.57 16.49 27.68
C LYS A 152 -26.62 17.29 28.57
N LYS A 153 -27.17 18.39 29.08
CA LYS A 153 -26.54 19.37 29.96
C LYS A 153 -26.27 18.72 31.32
N LYS A 154 -25.13 19.08 31.92
CA LYS A 154 -24.86 18.92 33.35
C LYS A 154 -25.95 19.66 34.14
N ALA A 155 -26.57 18.98 35.10
CA ALA A 155 -27.37 19.61 36.15
C ALA A 155 -26.50 19.64 37.40
N THR A 156 -26.04 20.84 37.75
CA THR A 156 -25.65 21.25 39.09
C THR A 156 -26.91 21.60 39.86
N ARG A 157 -27.10 20.98 41.03
CA ARG A 157 -27.63 21.64 42.21
C ARG A 157 -27.16 20.91 43.45
#